data_AF-A0A1C5F743-F1
#
_entry.id   AF-A0A1C5F743-F1
#
_cell.length_a   1.000
_cell.length_b   1.000
_cell.length_c   1.000
_cell.angle_alpha   90.00
_cell.angle_beta   90.00
_cell.angle_gamma   90.00
#
_symmetry.space_group_name_H-M   'P 1'
#
loop_
_entity.id
_entity.type
_entity.pdbx_description
1 polymer ?
#
loop_
_entity_poly.entity_id
_entity_poly.type
_entity_poly.pdbx_seq_one_letter_code
_entity_poly.pdbx_strand_id
1 'polypeptide(L)'
;MLPCHTKTVAQGGSVAKKMRQQTRKKKTQKGVAIYHDMKVYENFERSALRIFECIKQAEKSSPGAPRFLYIDIQGHRNEAGGYDHDAFELIKDYALGFLSDYLTEIHTPLYDARNPGKQRNDIPDALQINHPDDGSKYGYDAGSLGIQPREKEPANRKTAPTVRAIADYLGLEEAACLVCWRRPVERAHVVPTALGGSMDVRNFALLCRDHHAEAPDVADAESFWAWIDYAELRDSPEKWVDAPEELKEFLQRSNVRIGKEPREPLSFFSAVKEELKSLYGWGEGDFEAVAWSELMDEFHSVLDTATGRHFSIDKKVSTYAWAYDIALRRVKGAAGRIIRDTP
;
A
#
# COMPACT_ATOMS: atom_id res chain seq x y z
N MET A 1 -1.06 2.86 -12.54
CA MET A 1 -0.50 4.19 -12.23
C MET A 1 -1.59 5.04 -11.59
N LEU A 2 -1.57 5.20 -10.27
CA LEU A 2 -2.36 6.24 -9.61
C LEU A 2 -1.81 7.62 -9.98
N PRO A 3 -2.65 8.66 -10.11
CA PRO A 3 -2.18 10.02 -10.23
C PRO A 3 -1.73 10.54 -8.85
N CYS A 4 -0.43 10.79 -8.71
CA CYS A 4 0.12 11.67 -7.68
C CYS A 4 -0.49 13.06 -7.91
N HIS A 5 -1.29 13.57 -6.96
CA HIS A 5 -2.02 14.83 -7.14
C HIS A 5 -1.06 16.03 -7.05
N THR A 6 -0.67 16.57 -8.20
CA THR A 6 -0.01 17.87 -8.30
C THR A 6 -1.06 18.98 -8.19
N LYS A 7 -0.97 19.82 -7.16
CA LYS A 7 -1.84 21.00 -6.99
C LYS A 7 -1.07 22.30 -7.23
N THR A 8 -1.68 23.20 -7.99
CA THR A 8 -1.32 24.62 -8.07
C THR A 8 -2.25 25.40 -7.13
N VAL A 9 -1.71 26.00 -6.07
CA VAL A 9 -2.52 26.71 -5.06
C VAL A 9 -2.93 28.11 -5.55
N ALA A 10 -4.24 28.40 -5.53
CA ALA A 10 -4.84 29.72 -5.64
C ALA A 10 -5.52 30.12 -4.31
N GLN A 11 -5.43 31.39 -3.93
CA GLN A 11 -5.77 31.95 -2.61
C GLN A 11 -7.27 32.27 -2.44
N GLY A 12 -7.81 32.06 -1.22
CA GLY A 12 -9.07 32.62 -0.72
C GLY A 12 -9.15 32.41 0.81
N GLY A 13 -9.54 33.41 1.61
CA GLY A 13 -9.12 33.52 3.02
C GLY A 13 -10.17 33.72 4.12
N SER A 14 -9.61 33.81 5.34
CA SER A 14 -10.12 34.26 6.67
C SER A 14 -11.18 33.36 7.36
N VAL A 15 -11.11 33.03 8.66
CA VAL A 15 -11.18 33.92 9.85
C VAL A 15 -10.33 33.41 11.03
N ALA A 16 -9.89 34.34 11.87
CA ALA A 16 -8.75 34.31 12.80
C ALA A 16 -8.98 33.77 14.23
N LYS A 17 -7.89 33.36 14.90
CA LYS A 17 -7.55 33.79 16.28
C LYS A 17 -6.05 33.76 16.56
N LYS A 18 -5.57 34.83 17.22
CA LYS A 18 -4.16 35.27 17.37
C LYS A 18 -3.42 34.54 18.52
N MET A 19 -2.17 34.16 18.29
CA MET A 19 -1.08 34.36 19.26
C MET A 19 0.20 34.78 18.51
N ARG A 20 0.78 35.90 18.94
CA ARG A 20 1.94 36.57 18.35
C ARG A 20 3.21 35.72 18.58
N GLN A 21 3.78 35.20 17.50
CA GLN A 21 5.24 35.09 17.35
C GLN A 21 5.62 35.80 16.06
N GLN A 22 6.65 36.64 16.15
CA GLN A 22 7.23 37.36 15.02
C GLN A 22 7.93 36.36 14.09
N THR A 23 7.19 35.74 13.18
CA THR A 23 7.77 35.01 12.05
C THR A 23 8.00 35.99 10.90
N ARG A 24 9.27 36.21 10.56
CA ARG A 24 9.68 36.63 9.21
C ARG A 24 8.83 35.82 8.23
N LYS A 25 8.00 36.46 7.40
CA LYS A 25 7.35 35.79 6.25
C LYS A 25 8.46 35.18 5.38
N LYS A 26 8.78 33.89 5.57
CA LYS A 26 9.53 33.10 4.59
C LYS A 26 8.71 33.23 3.30
N LYS A 27 9.29 33.82 2.25
CA LYS A 27 8.73 33.71 0.90
C LYS A 27 8.63 32.21 0.62
N THR A 28 7.40 31.68 0.56
CA THR A 28 7.15 30.32 0.10
C THR A 28 7.65 30.25 -1.34
N GLN A 29 8.72 29.49 -1.56
CA GLN A 29 9.26 29.29 -2.89
C GLN A 29 8.23 28.50 -3.70
N LYS A 30 7.88 28.99 -4.90
CA LYS A 30 6.98 28.25 -5.80
C LYS A 30 7.70 26.98 -6.30
N GLY A 31 6.98 25.85 -6.32
CA GLY A 31 7.49 24.58 -6.81
C GLY A 31 6.42 23.49 -6.74
N VAL A 32 6.83 22.24 -6.98
CA VAL A 32 5.95 21.06 -6.97
C VAL A 32 5.92 20.48 -5.55
N ALA A 33 4.73 20.38 -4.97
CA ALA A 33 4.51 19.63 -3.74
C ALA A 33 4.23 18.16 -4.09
N ILE A 34 5.02 17.27 -3.51
CA ILE A 34 4.84 15.83 -3.57
C ILE A 34 4.39 15.41 -2.17
N TYR A 35 3.18 14.87 -2.07
CA TYR A 35 2.62 14.40 -0.81
C TYR A 35 2.48 12.89 -0.86
N HIS A 36 3.05 12.21 0.13
CA HIS A 36 2.95 10.78 0.31
C HIS A 36 2.44 10.48 1.72
N ASP A 37 1.40 9.67 1.82
CA ASP A 37 0.84 9.25 3.10
C ASP A 37 1.03 7.74 3.20
N MET A 38 2.03 7.31 3.97
CA MET A 38 2.36 5.90 4.16
C MET A 38 1.23 5.24 4.93
N LYS A 39 0.33 4.60 4.18
CA LYS A 39 -0.80 3.86 4.73
C LYS A 39 -0.33 2.57 5.39
N VAL A 40 -1.14 2.06 6.31
CA VAL A 40 -0.88 0.78 7.00
C VAL A 40 -0.68 -0.41 6.07
N TYR A 41 -1.10 -0.32 4.81
CA TYR A 41 -0.96 -1.41 3.84
C TYR A 41 0.26 -1.24 2.94
N GLU A 42 0.99 -0.14 3.08
CA GLU A 42 2.27 0.06 2.43
C GLU A 42 3.37 -0.51 3.30
N ASN A 43 4.44 -0.97 2.66
CA ASN A 43 5.72 -1.27 3.28
C ASN A 43 6.76 -0.29 2.72
N PHE A 44 8.02 -0.46 3.13
CA PHE A 44 9.10 0.41 2.69
C PHE A 44 9.22 0.44 1.16
N GLU A 45 9.29 -0.72 0.50
CA GLU A 45 9.56 -0.83 -0.94
C GLU A 45 8.47 -0.15 -1.76
N ARG A 46 7.20 -0.36 -1.38
CA ARG A 46 6.05 0.23 -2.07
C ARG A 46 6.04 1.74 -1.94
N SER A 47 6.25 2.26 -0.73
CA SER A 47 6.33 3.69 -0.51
C SER A 47 7.52 4.32 -1.23
N ALA A 48 8.69 3.69 -1.18
CA ALA A 48 9.89 4.16 -1.85
C ALA A 48 9.69 4.28 -3.37
N LEU A 49 9.16 3.23 -4.02
CA LEU A 49 8.84 3.24 -5.44
C LEU A 49 7.82 4.32 -5.82
N ARG A 50 6.74 4.46 -5.02
CA ARG A 50 5.71 5.50 -5.27
C ARG A 50 6.27 6.90 -5.20
N ILE A 51 7.06 7.21 -4.17
CA ILE A 51 7.68 8.53 -4.01
C ILE A 51 8.66 8.79 -5.16
N PHE A 52 9.48 7.80 -5.53
CA PHE A 52 10.40 7.90 -6.65
C PHE A 52 9.69 8.21 -7.98
N GLU A 53 8.61 7.51 -8.28
CA GLU A 53 7.80 7.77 -9.47
C GLU A 53 7.12 9.15 -9.43
N CYS A 54 6.66 9.62 -8.27
CA CYS A 54 6.17 10.99 -8.13
C CYS A 54 7.28 12.03 -8.43
N ILE A 55 8.52 11.77 -8.01
CA ILE A 55 9.66 12.66 -8.29
C ILE A 55 9.98 12.67 -9.79
N LYS A 56 10.03 11.50 -10.44
CA LYS A 56 10.19 11.38 -11.90
C LYS A 56 9.10 12.14 -12.64
N GLN A 57 7.84 11.95 -12.23
CA GLN A 57 6.71 12.62 -12.84
C GLN A 57 6.74 14.14 -12.60
N ALA A 58 7.21 14.60 -11.44
CA ALA A 58 7.38 16.02 -11.14
C ALA A 58 8.42 16.68 -12.05
N GLU A 59 9.57 16.05 -12.28
CA GLU A 59 10.56 16.56 -13.24
C GLU A 59 10.02 16.54 -14.68
N LYS A 60 9.35 15.46 -15.08
CA LYS A 60 8.76 15.34 -16.42
C LYS A 60 7.72 16.43 -16.69
N SER A 61 6.88 16.73 -15.70
CA SER A 61 5.77 17.70 -15.84
C SER A 61 6.18 19.14 -15.52
N SER A 62 7.25 19.36 -14.77
CA SER A 62 7.75 20.68 -14.38
C SER A 62 9.29 20.65 -14.25
N PRO A 63 10.01 20.63 -15.40
CA PRO A 63 11.46 20.43 -15.41
C PRO A 63 12.22 21.45 -14.55
N GLY A 64 13.08 20.95 -13.65
CA GLY A 64 13.91 21.75 -12.76
C GLY A 64 13.17 22.60 -11.72
N ALA A 65 11.84 22.49 -11.61
CA ALA A 65 11.10 23.18 -10.57
C ALA A 65 11.51 22.65 -9.18
N PRO A 66 11.56 23.52 -8.14
CA PRO A 66 11.79 23.06 -6.77
C PRO A 66 10.76 22.00 -6.36
N ARG A 67 11.21 20.90 -5.75
CA ARG A 67 10.36 19.80 -5.27
C ARG A 67 10.34 19.76 -3.75
N PHE A 68 9.15 19.69 -3.17
CA PHE A 68 8.94 19.63 -1.72
C PHE A 68 8.23 18.32 -1.40
N LEU A 69 8.88 17.44 -0.66
CA LEU A 69 8.28 16.18 -0.23
C LEU A 69 7.65 16.35 1.16
N TYR A 70 6.40 15.91 1.28
CA TYR A 70 5.66 15.83 2.55
C TYR A 70 5.30 14.37 2.76
N ILE A 71 5.73 13.81 3.89
CA ILE A 71 5.43 12.44 4.30
C ILE A 71 4.55 12.50 5.54
N ASP A 72 3.41 11.83 5.48
CA ASP A 72 2.63 11.42 6.66
C ASP A 72 2.66 9.89 6.80
N ILE A 73 2.42 9.38 8.00
CA ILE A 73 2.46 7.93 8.29
C ILE A 73 1.29 7.52 9.18
N GLN A 74 0.48 6.60 8.66
CA GLN A 74 -0.67 5.99 9.33
C GLN A 74 -0.35 4.58 9.82
N GLY A 75 -0.61 4.26 11.08
CA GLY A 75 -0.19 2.97 11.64
C GLY A 75 1.33 2.89 11.73
N HIS A 76 1.94 1.77 11.34
CA HIS A 76 3.40 1.60 11.37
C HIS A 76 4.03 1.93 12.73
N ARG A 77 3.48 1.33 13.79
CA ARG A 77 3.97 1.51 15.16
C ARG A 77 4.47 0.19 15.71
N ASN A 78 5.60 0.26 16.40
CA ASN A 78 6.10 -0.84 17.23
C ASN A 78 5.43 -0.83 18.62
N GLU A 79 5.69 -1.85 19.43
CA GLU A 79 5.08 -1.98 20.77
C GLU A 79 5.48 -0.83 21.73
N ALA A 80 6.65 -0.22 21.54
CA ALA A 80 7.09 0.93 22.31
C ALA A 80 6.44 2.26 21.86
N GLY A 81 5.55 2.22 20.86
CA GLY A 81 4.87 3.40 20.32
C GLY A 81 5.70 4.23 19.34
N GLY A 82 6.92 3.80 19.03
CA GLY A 82 7.74 4.38 17.97
C GLY A 82 7.36 3.86 16.58
N TYR A 83 7.98 4.40 15.53
CA TYR A 83 7.82 3.87 14.18
C TYR A 83 8.35 2.43 14.07
N ASP A 84 7.67 1.60 13.30
CA ASP A 84 8.19 0.29 12.91
C ASP A 84 9.38 0.43 11.95
N HIS A 85 9.94 -0.70 11.54
CA HIS A 85 11.13 -0.73 10.70
C HIS A 85 10.90 -0.05 9.35
N ASP A 86 9.80 -0.37 8.66
CA ASP A 86 9.49 0.14 7.32
C ASP A 86 9.34 1.67 7.33
N ALA A 87 8.58 2.20 8.29
CA ALA A 87 8.38 3.65 8.42
C ALA A 87 9.67 4.37 8.82
N PHE A 88 10.48 3.76 9.69
CA PHE A 88 11.73 4.34 10.12
C PHE A 88 12.77 4.37 8.99
N GLU A 89 12.89 3.29 8.21
CA GLU A 89 13.75 3.22 7.02
C GLU A 89 13.32 4.23 5.96
N LEU A 90 12.01 4.32 5.69
CA LEU A 90 11.45 5.30 4.74
C LEU A 90 11.83 6.73 5.12
N ILE A 91 11.60 7.13 6.38
CA ILE A 91 11.89 8.49 6.83
C ILE A 91 13.39 8.73 6.89
N LYS A 92 14.13 7.90 7.63
CA LYS A 92 15.50 8.24 8.00
C LYS A 92 16.50 7.89 6.92
N ASP A 93 16.43 6.70 6.35
CA ASP A 93 17.50 6.19 5.50
C ASP A 93 17.20 6.55 4.04
N TYR A 94 15.95 6.39 3.59
CA TYR A 94 15.57 6.69 2.22
C TYR A 94 15.29 8.17 1.98
N ALA A 95 14.38 8.80 2.74
CA ALA A 95 14.03 10.20 2.48
C ALA A 95 15.21 11.14 2.72
N LEU A 96 15.87 11.07 3.89
CA LEU A 96 17.02 11.91 4.17
C LEU A 96 18.29 11.48 3.42
N GLY A 97 18.57 10.17 3.35
CA GLY A 97 19.82 9.65 2.79
C GLY A 97 19.85 9.62 1.27
N PHE A 98 18.79 9.16 0.62
CA PHE A 98 18.75 8.99 -0.84
C PHE A 98 17.97 10.10 -1.57
N LEU A 99 16.75 10.42 -1.11
CA LEU A 99 15.89 11.37 -1.83
C LEU A 99 16.32 12.83 -1.69
N SER A 100 17.09 13.18 -0.66
CA SER A 100 17.51 14.56 -0.40
C SER A 100 18.20 15.21 -1.59
N ASP A 101 18.98 14.45 -2.35
CA ASP A 101 19.63 14.88 -3.59
C ASP A 101 18.65 15.40 -4.64
N TYR A 102 17.46 14.80 -4.75
CA TYR A 102 16.46 15.09 -5.80
C TYR A 102 15.36 16.05 -5.35
N LEU A 103 15.42 16.50 -4.10
CA LEU A 103 14.42 17.36 -3.46
C LEU A 103 15.01 18.69 -3.02
N THR A 104 14.16 19.70 -2.84
CA THR A 104 14.53 20.99 -2.24
C THR A 104 14.33 20.95 -0.73
N GLU A 105 13.17 20.48 -0.27
CA GLU A 105 12.87 20.26 1.16
C GLU A 105 12.10 18.95 1.36
N ILE A 106 12.26 18.39 2.55
CA ILE A 106 11.59 17.20 3.04
C ILE A 106 10.93 17.56 4.36
N HIS A 107 9.65 17.22 4.47
CA HIS A 107 8.84 17.40 5.66
C HIS A 107 8.33 16.02 6.08
N THR A 108 8.65 15.60 7.29
CA THR A 108 8.23 14.33 7.86
C THR A 108 7.66 14.56 9.26
N PRO A 109 7.00 13.57 9.88
CA PRO A 109 6.52 13.71 11.25
C PRO A 109 7.66 13.88 12.27
N LEU A 110 8.89 13.51 11.91
CA LEU A 110 10.06 13.57 12.80
C LEU A 110 10.92 14.81 12.61
N TYR A 111 10.96 15.38 11.40
CA TYR A 111 11.82 16.51 11.09
C TYR A 111 11.40 17.26 9.81
N ASP A 112 11.90 18.49 9.70
CA ASP A 112 12.01 19.25 8.47
C ASP A 112 13.49 19.33 8.03
N ALA A 113 13.78 19.00 6.79
CA ALA A 113 15.12 19.08 6.22
C ALA A 113 15.12 19.85 4.91
N ARG A 114 16.15 20.69 4.71
CA ARG A 114 16.41 21.34 3.44
C ARG A 114 17.64 20.69 2.81
N ASN A 115 17.59 20.46 1.50
CA ASN A 115 18.75 19.96 0.77
C ASN A 115 19.95 20.91 0.97
N PRO A 116 21.08 20.44 1.53
CA PRO A 116 22.25 21.27 1.77
C PRO A 116 22.97 21.67 0.47
N GLY A 117 22.77 20.90 -0.60
CA GLY A 117 23.29 21.15 -1.94
C GLY A 117 22.25 21.75 -2.88
N LYS A 118 22.46 21.52 -4.18
CA LYS A 118 21.50 21.87 -5.22
C LYS A 118 20.68 20.64 -5.57
N GLN A 119 19.36 20.80 -5.67
CA GLN A 119 18.47 19.77 -6.19
C GLN A 119 18.94 19.25 -7.55
N ARG A 120 19.08 17.92 -7.64
CA ARG A 120 19.40 17.18 -8.86
C ARG A 120 18.14 16.93 -9.69
N ASN A 121 18.29 17.03 -11.00
CA ASN A 121 17.21 16.84 -11.98
C ASN A 121 17.48 15.62 -12.89
N ASP A 122 18.67 15.05 -12.81
CA ASP A 122 19.08 13.79 -13.46
C ASP A 122 18.56 12.59 -12.66
N ILE A 123 17.24 12.46 -12.58
CA ILE A 123 16.59 11.38 -11.84
C ILE A 123 16.80 10.06 -12.61
N PRO A 124 17.27 8.98 -11.97
CA PRO A 124 17.46 7.69 -12.63
C PRO A 124 16.16 7.13 -13.22
N ASP A 125 16.28 6.30 -14.27
CA ASP A 125 15.12 5.68 -14.91
C ASP A 125 14.46 4.62 -14.03
N ALA A 126 15.23 3.95 -13.17
CA ALA A 126 14.74 2.90 -12.28
C ALA A 126 15.31 3.03 -10.86
N LEU A 127 14.53 2.60 -9.89
CA LEU A 127 14.95 2.41 -8.50
C LEU A 127 15.16 0.92 -8.25
N GLN A 128 16.35 0.55 -7.79
CA GLN A 128 16.66 -0.81 -7.35
C GLN A 128 16.79 -0.83 -5.84
N ILE A 129 16.00 -1.68 -5.19
CA ILE A 129 16.04 -1.90 -3.74
C ILE A 129 16.63 -3.29 -3.52
N ASN A 130 17.75 -3.35 -2.79
CA ASN A 130 18.46 -4.58 -2.49
C ASN A 130 18.43 -4.82 -0.98
N HIS A 131 18.21 -6.07 -0.57
CA HIS A 131 18.32 -6.47 0.83
C HIS A 131 19.75 -6.93 1.14
N PRO A 132 20.28 -6.64 2.33
CA PRO A 132 21.61 -7.08 2.71
C PRO A 132 21.68 -8.61 2.87
N ASP A 133 22.75 -9.22 2.36
CA ASP A 133 23.05 -10.67 2.46
C ASP A 133 23.62 -11.05 3.85
N ASP A 134 23.23 -10.34 4.91
CA ASP A 134 23.78 -10.50 6.26
C ASP A 134 22.92 -11.41 7.17
N GLY A 135 21.91 -12.07 6.59
CA GLY A 135 20.97 -12.93 7.33
C GLY A 135 19.92 -12.14 8.11
N SER A 136 19.86 -10.82 7.93
CA SER A 136 18.75 -10.02 8.41
C SER A 136 17.43 -10.42 7.75
N LYS A 137 16.33 -10.35 8.50
CA LYS A 137 14.98 -10.62 8.00
C LYS A 137 14.38 -9.42 7.25
N TYR A 138 15.21 -8.64 6.56
CA TYR A 138 14.76 -7.44 5.85
C TYR A 138 14.16 -7.78 4.47
N GLY A 139 14.46 -8.96 3.92
CA GLY A 139 13.84 -9.44 2.69
C GLY A 139 12.50 -10.14 2.91
N TYR A 140 11.52 -9.85 2.05
CA TYR A 140 10.24 -10.55 1.97
C TYR A 140 10.34 -11.77 1.04
N ASP A 141 10.45 -12.97 1.62
CA ASP A 141 10.34 -14.22 0.85
C ASP A 141 8.85 -14.58 0.68
N ALA A 142 8.26 -14.03 -0.38
CA ALA A 142 6.90 -14.35 -0.82
C ALA A 142 6.70 -15.86 -1.05
N GLY A 143 7.76 -16.61 -1.36
CA GLY A 143 7.72 -18.05 -1.56
C GLY A 143 7.62 -18.85 -0.26
N SER A 144 7.83 -18.24 0.91
CA SER A 144 7.68 -18.94 2.19
C SER A 144 6.19 -19.16 2.51
N LEU A 145 5.80 -20.39 2.88
CA LEU A 145 4.43 -20.72 3.33
C LEU A 145 4.28 -20.69 4.86
N GLY A 146 5.28 -20.15 5.56
CA GLY A 146 5.17 -19.92 7.00
C GLY A 146 4.12 -18.85 7.29
N ILE A 147 3.60 -18.83 8.53
CA ILE A 147 2.80 -17.70 9.01
C ILE A 147 3.71 -16.46 9.01
N GLN A 148 3.29 -15.41 8.31
CA GLN A 148 4.00 -14.13 8.22
C GLN A 148 3.13 -13.02 8.82
N PRO A 149 3.14 -12.83 10.15
CA PRO A 149 2.53 -11.67 10.75
C PRO A 149 3.39 -10.43 10.50
N ARG A 150 2.76 -9.26 10.42
CA ARG A 150 3.50 -7.99 10.38
C ARG A 150 4.12 -7.67 11.75
N GLU A 151 3.52 -8.17 12.81
CA GLU A 151 4.01 -8.05 14.18
C GLU A 151 5.10 -9.10 14.50
N LYS A 152 6.35 -8.64 14.66
CA LYS A 152 7.46 -9.49 15.13
C LYS A 152 7.24 -10.00 16.56
N GLU A 153 6.65 -9.14 17.38
CA GLU A 153 6.28 -9.41 18.76
C GLU A 153 4.81 -8.99 18.89
N PRO A 154 3.86 -9.93 18.83
CA PRO A 154 2.44 -9.62 19.00
C PRO A 154 2.12 -9.30 20.46
N ALA A 155 1.27 -8.30 20.66
CA ALA A 155 0.75 -7.99 21.97
C ALA A 155 -0.02 -9.19 22.52
N ASN A 156 0.18 -9.48 23.81
CA ASN A 156 -0.49 -10.58 24.49
C ASN A 156 -1.96 -10.26 24.79
N ARG A 157 -2.79 -10.26 23.74
CA ARG A 157 -4.24 -10.05 23.79
C ARG A 157 -4.96 -11.37 23.60
N LYS A 158 -6.00 -11.60 24.40
CA LYS A 158 -6.87 -12.79 24.30
C LYS A 158 -8.12 -12.55 23.45
N THR A 159 -8.48 -11.29 23.23
CA THR A 159 -9.71 -10.89 22.54
C THR A 159 -9.41 -9.84 21.50
N ALA A 160 -10.19 -9.87 20.41
CA ALA A 160 -10.12 -8.90 19.34
C ALA A 160 -10.22 -7.45 19.87
N PRO A 161 -9.50 -6.50 19.27
CA PRO A 161 -9.59 -5.09 19.62
C PRO A 161 -10.97 -4.50 19.28
N THR A 162 -11.24 -3.34 19.88
CA THR A 162 -12.44 -2.56 19.58
C THR A 162 -12.28 -1.91 18.20
N VAL A 163 -13.41 -1.67 17.51
CA VAL A 163 -13.39 -0.95 16.22
C VAL A 163 -12.68 0.39 16.34
N ARG A 164 -12.88 1.10 17.46
CA ARG A 164 -12.19 2.37 17.71
C ARG A 164 -10.68 2.22 17.83
N ALA A 165 -10.18 1.22 18.58
CA ALA A 165 -8.74 1.00 18.71
C ALA A 165 -8.09 0.67 17.36
N ILE A 166 -8.78 -0.08 16.50
CA ILE A 166 -8.31 -0.35 15.13
C ILE A 166 -8.32 0.95 14.32
N ALA A 167 -9.39 1.73 14.33
CA ALA A 167 -9.45 3.02 13.63
C ALA A 167 -8.33 3.98 14.08
N ASP A 168 -8.07 4.07 15.39
CA ASP A 168 -6.98 4.89 15.95
C ASP A 168 -5.62 4.43 15.43
N TYR A 169 -5.37 3.11 15.42
CA TYR A 169 -4.14 2.55 14.86
C TYR A 169 -4.00 2.86 13.35
N LEU A 170 -5.09 2.72 12.60
CA LEU A 170 -5.15 3.01 11.17
C LEU A 170 -5.07 4.50 10.84
N GLY A 171 -5.04 5.40 11.83
CA GLY A 171 -5.04 6.84 11.62
C GLY A 171 -6.36 7.37 11.05
N LEU A 172 -7.47 6.67 11.31
CA LEU A 172 -8.80 7.05 10.83
C LEU A 172 -9.54 7.86 11.90
N GLU A 173 -10.00 9.05 11.53
CA GLU A 173 -10.86 9.87 12.41
C GLU A 173 -12.18 9.16 12.71
N GLU A 174 -12.75 8.50 11.71
CA GLU A 174 -13.99 7.72 11.79
C GLU A 174 -13.76 6.28 11.33
N ALA A 175 -14.50 5.34 11.92
CA ALA A 175 -14.41 3.94 11.54
C ALA A 175 -15.07 3.71 10.16
N ALA A 176 -14.26 3.65 9.12
CA ALA A 176 -14.68 3.47 7.75
C ALA A 176 -13.96 2.29 7.09
N CYS A 177 -14.59 1.70 6.06
CA CYS A 177 -13.98 0.63 5.28
C CYS A 177 -12.74 1.17 4.56
N LEU A 178 -11.60 0.50 4.70
CA LEU A 178 -10.34 0.91 4.05
C LEU A 178 -10.42 0.95 2.52
N VAL A 179 -11.38 0.23 1.93
CA VAL A 179 -11.55 0.16 0.47
C VAL A 179 -12.53 1.20 -0.05
N CYS A 180 -13.78 1.18 0.44
CA CYS A 180 -14.86 2.02 -0.11
C CYS A 180 -15.16 3.28 0.69
N TRP A 181 -14.62 3.41 1.92
CA TRP A 181 -14.79 4.57 2.80
C TRP A 181 -16.24 4.94 3.19
N ARG A 182 -17.24 4.12 2.85
CA ARG A 182 -18.67 4.49 2.97
C ARG A 182 -19.50 3.62 3.90
N ARG A 183 -19.24 2.32 3.91
CA ARG A 183 -20.15 1.35 4.52
C ARG A 183 -19.71 1.01 5.95
N PRO A 184 -20.66 0.63 6.84
CA PRO A 184 -20.34 0.14 8.17
C PRO A 184 -19.32 -0.99 8.13
N VAL A 185 -18.43 -1.00 9.12
CA VAL A 185 -17.27 -1.88 9.14
C VAL A 185 -17.42 -3.05 10.10
N GLU A 186 -16.76 -4.13 9.73
CA GLU A 186 -16.47 -5.30 10.52
C GLU A 186 -14.95 -5.35 10.81
N ARG A 187 -14.58 -6.19 11.77
CA ARG A 187 -13.18 -6.48 12.09
C ARG A 187 -12.73 -7.62 11.20
N ALA A 188 -11.91 -7.32 10.21
CA ALA A 188 -11.28 -8.33 9.37
C ALA A 188 -9.93 -8.70 9.96
N HIS A 189 -9.66 -10.00 10.15
CA HIS A 189 -8.32 -10.44 10.49
C HIS A 189 -7.45 -10.35 9.24
N VAL A 190 -6.25 -9.80 9.38
CA VAL A 190 -5.25 -9.75 8.30
C VAL A 190 -4.69 -11.16 8.08
N VAL A 191 -4.25 -11.82 9.15
CA VAL A 191 -4.02 -13.27 9.21
C VAL A 191 -5.13 -13.89 10.05
N PRO A 192 -5.94 -14.82 9.50
CA PRO A 192 -6.98 -15.52 10.23
C PRO A 192 -6.48 -16.29 11.47
N THR A 193 -7.30 -16.36 12.51
CA THR A 193 -6.99 -17.12 13.74
C THR A 193 -6.80 -18.61 13.49
N ALA A 194 -7.53 -19.19 12.54
CA ALA A 194 -7.38 -20.58 12.11
C ALA A 194 -5.98 -20.87 11.53
N LEU A 195 -5.29 -19.83 11.06
CA LEU A 195 -3.94 -19.87 10.53
C LEU A 195 -2.91 -19.33 11.54
N GLY A 196 -3.29 -19.17 12.81
CA GLY A 196 -2.40 -18.70 13.87
C GLY A 196 -2.26 -17.18 14.00
N GLY A 197 -3.12 -16.40 13.32
CA GLY A 197 -3.15 -14.95 13.46
C GLY A 197 -3.45 -14.47 14.88
N SER A 198 -2.78 -13.38 15.27
CA SER A 198 -2.85 -12.83 16.64
C SER A 198 -4.11 -11.98 16.87
N MET A 199 -4.36 -11.61 18.13
CA MET A 199 -5.38 -10.62 18.51
C MET A 199 -4.82 -9.21 18.63
N ASP A 200 -3.59 -8.98 18.13
CA ASP A 200 -2.95 -7.68 18.09
C ASP A 200 -3.72 -6.72 17.18
N VAL A 201 -3.74 -5.42 17.51
CA VAL A 201 -4.40 -4.41 16.67
C VAL A 201 -3.82 -4.33 15.26
N ARG A 202 -2.54 -4.65 15.10
CA ARG A 202 -1.83 -4.70 13.82
C ARG A 202 -2.31 -5.83 12.90
N ASN A 203 -2.94 -6.86 13.46
CA ASN A 203 -3.52 -7.98 12.71
C ASN A 203 -4.99 -7.75 12.33
N PHE A 204 -5.50 -6.51 12.40
CA PHE A 204 -6.87 -6.18 12.00
C PHE A 204 -6.96 -5.05 10.99
N ALA A 205 -7.87 -5.22 10.05
CA ALA A 205 -8.35 -4.20 9.14
C ALA A 205 -9.83 -3.88 9.42
N LEU A 206 -10.27 -2.70 8.99
CA LEU A 206 -11.68 -2.31 8.97
C LEU A 206 -12.22 -2.42 7.55
N LEU A 207 -13.12 -3.37 7.32
CA LEU A 207 -13.73 -3.64 6.03
C LEU A 207 -15.25 -3.69 6.15
N CYS A 208 -15.96 -3.24 5.13
CA CYS A 208 -17.40 -3.52 5.06
C CYS A 208 -17.66 -4.99 4.72
N ARG A 209 -18.87 -5.48 4.98
CA ARG A 209 -19.25 -6.89 4.74
C ARG A 209 -18.85 -7.40 3.35
N ASP A 210 -19.06 -6.61 2.31
CA ASP A 210 -18.77 -7.01 0.93
C ASP A 210 -17.26 -7.15 0.70
N HIS A 211 -16.47 -6.14 1.09
CA HIS A 211 -15.01 -6.20 0.97
C HIS A 211 -14.38 -7.24 1.89
N HIS A 212 -14.96 -7.48 3.06
CA HIS A 212 -14.52 -8.52 3.98
C HIS A 212 -14.76 -9.92 3.39
N ALA A 213 -15.87 -10.13 2.67
CA ALA A 213 -16.15 -11.38 1.98
C ALA A 213 -15.19 -11.63 0.79
N GLU A 214 -14.67 -10.57 0.17
CA GLU A 214 -13.70 -10.68 -0.92
C GLU A 214 -12.24 -10.77 -0.45
N ALA A 215 -11.91 -10.29 0.75
CA ALA A 215 -10.54 -10.22 1.26
C ALA A 215 -9.91 -11.62 1.44
N PRO A 216 -8.63 -11.81 1.11
CA PRO A 216 -7.99 -13.12 1.10
C PRO A 216 -7.89 -13.74 2.49
N ASP A 217 -8.10 -15.05 2.60
CA ASP A 217 -7.87 -15.83 3.82
C ASP A 217 -6.53 -16.55 3.72
N VAL A 218 -5.44 -15.84 4.05
CA VAL A 218 -4.07 -16.32 3.82
C VAL A 218 -3.20 -16.15 5.07
N ALA A 219 -2.15 -16.97 5.20
CA ALA A 219 -1.20 -16.91 6.31
C ALA A 219 -0.16 -15.77 6.18
N ASP A 220 -0.35 -14.88 5.20
CA ASP A 220 0.60 -13.86 4.79
C ASP A 220 -0.04 -12.47 4.86
N ALA A 221 0.36 -11.70 5.88
CA ALA A 221 -0.18 -10.38 6.15
C ALA A 221 0.09 -9.38 5.01
N GLU A 222 1.26 -9.45 4.37
CA GLU A 222 1.64 -8.52 3.31
C GLU A 222 0.78 -8.74 2.06
N SER A 223 0.44 -9.98 1.76
CA SER A 223 -0.49 -10.30 0.66
C SER A 223 -1.91 -9.77 0.93
N PHE A 224 -2.39 -9.84 2.17
CA PHE A 224 -3.66 -9.23 2.55
C PHE A 224 -3.63 -7.70 2.37
N TRP A 225 -2.57 -7.04 2.82
CA TRP A 225 -2.43 -5.59 2.68
C TRP A 225 -2.22 -5.13 1.24
N ALA A 226 -1.46 -5.88 0.44
CA ALA A 226 -1.35 -5.65 -1.00
C ALA A 226 -2.72 -5.74 -1.69
N TRP A 227 -3.55 -6.69 -1.26
CA TRP A 227 -4.94 -6.79 -1.72
C TRP A 227 -5.78 -5.58 -1.32
N ILE A 228 -5.66 -5.07 -0.08
CA ILE A 228 -6.38 -3.87 0.37
C ILE A 228 -6.06 -2.68 -0.54
N ASP A 229 -4.77 -2.45 -0.82
CA ASP A 229 -4.37 -1.36 -1.71
C ASP A 229 -4.97 -1.54 -3.12
N TYR A 230 -4.83 -2.73 -3.72
CA TYR A 230 -5.46 -3.03 -5.00
C TYR A 230 -6.98 -2.80 -4.98
N ALA A 231 -7.66 -3.29 -3.95
CA ALA A 231 -9.10 -3.15 -3.81
C ALA A 231 -9.50 -1.68 -3.63
N GLU A 232 -8.73 -0.89 -2.87
CA GLU A 232 -8.94 0.55 -2.75
C GLU A 232 -8.79 1.24 -4.11
N LEU A 233 -7.74 0.96 -4.89
CA LEU A 233 -7.61 1.54 -6.23
C LEU A 233 -8.79 1.21 -7.14
N ARG A 234 -9.26 -0.03 -7.00
CA ARG A 234 -10.30 -0.61 -7.81
C ARG A 234 -11.70 -0.07 -7.48
N ASP A 235 -11.99 0.15 -6.19
CA ASP A 235 -13.36 0.41 -5.70
C ASP A 235 -13.49 1.75 -4.93
N SER A 236 -12.40 2.43 -4.58
CA SER A 236 -12.45 3.75 -3.92
C SER A 236 -13.17 4.86 -4.69
N PRO A 237 -13.33 4.82 -6.04
CA PRO A 237 -14.23 5.75 -6.71
C PRO A 237 -15.65 5.80 -6.11
N GLU A 238 -16.11 4.73 -5.44
CA GLU A 238 -17.39 4.73 -4.73
C GLU A 238 -17.52 5.83 -3.68
N LYS A 239 -16.41 6.31 -3.10
CA LYS A 239 -16.41 7.35 -2.05
C LYS A 239 -16.92 8.70 -2.54
N TRP A 240 -16.83 8.95 -3.84
CA TRP A 240 -17.25 10.22 -4.45
C TRP A 240 -18.71 10.23 -4.90
N VAL A 241 -19.43 9.12 -4.77
CA VAL A 241 -20.83 9.00 -5.25
C VAL A 241 -21.76 10.00 -4.57
N ASP A 242 -21.57 10.27 -3.28
CA ASP A 242 -22.39 11.21 -2.50
C ASP A 242 -21.78 12.61 -2.42
N ALA A 243 -20.68 12.88 -3.13
CA ALA A 243 -20.03 14.17 -3.11
C ALA A 243 -20.96 15.28 -3.67
N PRO A 244 -20.83 16.53 -3.18
CA PRO A 244 -21.51 17.68 -3.78
C PRO A 244 -21.20 17.80 -5.28
N GLU A 245 -22.17 18.26 -6.08
CA GLU A 245 -22.05 18.28 -7.54
C GLU A 245 -20.86 19.11 -8.02
N GLU A 246 -20.61 20.27 -7.40
CA GLU A 246 -19.45 21.12 -7.69
C GLU A 246 -18.12 20.37 -7.51
N LEU A 247 -18.03 19.49 -6.49
CA LEU A 247 -16.86 18.67 -6.26
C LEU A 247 -16.76 17.55 -7.30
N LYS A 248 -17.87 16.91 -7.66
CA LYS A 248 -17.90 15.89 -8.72
C LYS A 248 -17.42 16.45 -10.06
N GLU A 249 -17.91 17.63 -10.44
CA GLU A 249 -17.46 18.32 -11.65
C GLU A 249 -15.96 18.62 -11.61
N PHE A 250 -15.44 19.09 -10.47
CA PHE A 250 -14.00 19.33 -10.30
C PHE A 250 -13.18 18.04 -10.45
N LEU A 251 -13.62 16.95 -9.82
CA LEU A 251 -12.97 15.64 -9.88
C LEU A 251 -12.95 15.10 -11.31
N GLN A 252 -14.07 15.18 -12.04
CA GLN A 252 -14.15 14.75 -13.44
C GLN A 252 -13.23 15.56 -14.35
N ARG A 253 -13.16 16.90 -14.19
CA ARG A 253 -12.21 17.74 -14.93
C ARG A 253 -10.75 17.39 -14.63
N SER A 254 -10.50 16.84 -13.44
CA SER A 254 -9.19 16.34 -13.01
C SER A 254 -8.96 14.86 -13.37
N ASN A 255 -9.83 14.28 -14.21
CA ASN A 255 -9.79 12.89 -14.66
C ASN A 255 -9.86 11.85 -13.51
N VAL A 256 -10.54 12.21 -12.41
CA VAL A 256 -10.80 11.32 -11.27
C VAL A 256 -12.11 10.55 -11.51
N ARG A 257 -12.05 9.22 -11.35
CA ARG A 257 -13.22 8.34 -11.49
C ARG A 257 -14.19 8.51 -10.32
N ILE A 258 -15.48 8.46 -10.60
CA ILE A 258 -16.56 8.58 -9.61
C ILE A 258 -17.50 7.38 -9.78
N GLY A 259 -17.77 6.68 -8.67
CA GLY A 259 -18.55 5.45 -8.68
C GLY A 259 -17.79 4.27 -9.29
N LYS A 260 -18.33 3.08 -9.03
CA LYS A 260 -17.86 1.83 -9.63
C LYS A 260 -18.66 1.56 -10.90
N GLU A 261 -17.99 1.25 -12.00
CA GLU A 261 -18.68 0.70 -13.17
C GLU A 261 -19.32 -0.65 -12.80
N PRO A 262 -20.58 -0.91 -13.18
CA PRO A 262 -21.19 -2.22 -12.96
C PRO A 262 -20.33 -3.29 -13.61
N ARG A 263 -19.79 -4.21 -12.82
CA ARG A 263 -19.05 -5.35 -13.36
C ARG A 263 -20.05 -6.37 -13.87
N GLU A 264 -19.86 -6.81 -15.11
CA GLU A 264 -20.51 -8.05 -15.54
C GLU A 264 -20.06 -9.19 -14.62
N PRO A 265 -20.98 -10.09 -14.22
CA PRO A 265 -20.63 -11.22 -13.39
C PRO A 265 -19.67 -12.13 -14.17
N LEU A 266 -18.40 -12.10 -13.79
CA LEU A 266 -17.38 -12.98 -14.34
C LEU A 266 -17.56 -14.40 -13.78
N SER A 267 -17.13 -15.39 -14.55
CA SER A 267 -16.89 -16.72 -13.98
C SER A 267 -15.82 -16.62 -12.90
N PHE A 268 -15.84 -17.52 -11.91
CA PHE A 268 -14.84 -17.53 -10.83
C PHE A 268 -13.40 -17.47 -11.35
N PHE A 269 -13.07 -18.31 -12.34
CA PHE A 269 -11.71 -18.36 -12.89
C PHE A 269 -11.35 -17.13 -13.72
N SER A 270 -12.33 -16.53 -14.41
CA SER A 270 -12.13 -15.24 -15.08
C SER A 270 -11.81 -14.14 -14.06
N ALA A 271 -12.49 -14.11 -12.92
CA ALA A 271 -12.19 -13.17 -11.83
C ALA A 271 -10.79 -13.40 -11.25
N VAL A 272 -10.37 -14.67 -11.07
CA VAL A 272 -9.00 -15.01 -10.61
C VAL A 272 -7.95 -14.50 -11.60
N LYS A 273 -8.17 -14.68 -12.91
CA LYS A 273 -7.25 -14.17 -13.94
C LYS A 273 -7.13 -12.65 -13.91
N GLU A 274 -8.24 -11.93 -13.78
CA GLU A 274 -8.21 -10.47 -13.71
C GLU A 274 -7.46 -9.97 -12.46
N GLU A 275 -7.58 -10.67 -11.34
CA GLU A 275 -6.85 -10.35 -10.12
C GLU A 275 -5.35 -10.68 -10.25
N LEU A 276 -4.99 -11.81 -10.85
CA LEU A 276 -3.60 -12.16 -11.19
C LEU A 276 -2.93 -11.11 -12.08
N LYS A 277 -3.64 -10.63 -13.11
CA LYS A 277 -3.16 -9.55 -13.98
C LYS A 277 -2.99 -8.23 -13.21
N SER A 278 -4.01 -7.85 -12.43
CA SER A 278 -4.08 -6.52 -11.84
C SER A 278 -3.22 -6.35 -10.58
N LEU A 279 -3.18 -7.36 -9.71
CA LEU A 279 -2.47 -7.33 -8.43
C LEU A 279 -1.05 -7.87 -8.57
N TYR A 280 -0.86 -8.96 -9.31
CA TYR A 280 0.42 -9.67 -9.39
C TYR A 280 1.16 -9.47 -10.72
N GLY A 281 0.59 -8.68 -11.64
CA GLY A 281 1.22 -8.32 -12.91
C GLY A 281 1.42 -9.49 -13.87
N TRP A 282 0.59 -10.53 -13.77
CA TRP A 282 0.68 -11.68 -14.68
C TRP A 282 0.44 -11.26 -16.14
N GLY A 283 1.36 -11.60 -17.03
CA GLY A 283 1.20 -11.46 -18.48
C GLY A 283 0.67 -12.73 -19.14
N GLU A 284 0.36 -12.68 -20.43
CA GLU A 284 -0.06 -13.88 -21.20
C GLU A 284 0.98 -15.01 -21.09
N GLY A 285 2.26 -14.66 -21.11
CA GLY A 285 3.35 -15.61 -20.89
C GLY A 285 3.32 -16.29 -19.52
N ASP A 286 2.74 -15.71 -18.47
CA ASP A 286 2.61 -16.37 -17.16
C ASP A 286 1.46 -17.39 -17.14
N PHE A 287 0.44 -17.20 -17.98
CA PHE A 287 -0.65 -18.15 -18.15
C PHE A 287 -0.28 -19.30 -19.09
N GLU A 288 0.74 -19.11 -19.94
CA GLU A 288 1.21 -20.09 -20.92
C GLU A 288 2.53 -20.78 -20.51
N ALA A 289 3.38 -20.12 -19.70
CA ALA A 289 4.66 -20.64 -19.28
C ALA A 289 4.57 -21.38 -17.95
N VAL A 290 5.39 -22.45 -17.88
CA VAL A 290 5.45 -23.50 -16.86
C VAL A 290 4.61 -24.71 -17.25
N ALA A 291 5.19 -25.91 -17.08
CA ALA A 291 4.48 -27.17 -17.18
C ALA A 291 3.24 -27.07 -16.29
N TRP A 292 2.06 -26.86 -16.89
CA TRP A 292 0.82 -26.55 -16.17
C TRP A 292 0.53 -27.57 -15.05
N SER A 293 0.97 -28.82 -15.23
CA SER A 293 0.98 -29.85 -14.19
C SER A 293 1.77 -29.45 -12.94
N GLU A 294 3.02 -28.99 -13.08
CA GLU A 294 3.87 -28.57 -11.96
C GLU A 294 3.30 -27.34 -11.24
N LEU A 295 2.77 -26.37 -12.00
CA LEU A 295 2.08 -25.21 -11.42
C LEU A 295 0.84 -25.62 -10.63
N MET A 296 0.04 -26.54 -11.16
CA MET A 296 -1.18 -27.01 -10.48
C MET A 296 -0.87 -27.85 -9.23
N ASP A 297 0.18 -28.67 -9.27
CA ASP A 297 0.65 -29.44 -8.11
C ASP A 297 1.12 -28.48 -6.99
N GLU A 298 1.92 -27.47 -7.35
CA GLU A 298 2.39 -26.48 -6.39
C GLU A 298 1.24 -25.59 -5.89
N PHE A 299 0.29 -25.22 -6.74
CA PHE A 299 -0.91 -24.47 -6.37
C PHE A 299 -1.74 -25.21 -5.30
N HIS A 300 -1.98 -26.52 -5.47
CA HIS A 300 -2.70 -27.31 -4.47
C HIS A 300 -1.90 -27.43 -3.16
N SER A 301 -0.58 -27.61 -3.24
CA SER A 301 0.32 -27.62 -2.07
C SER A 301 0.25 -26.31 -1.27
N VAL A 302 0.30 -25.17 -1.97
CA VAL A 302 0.16 -23.82 -1.39
C VAL A 302 -1.21 -23.65 -0.74
N LEU A 303 -2.28 -23.98 -1.47
CA LEU A 303 -3.64 -23.81 -0.99
C LEU A 303 -3.91 -24.65 0.27
N ASP A 304 -3.50 -25.93 0.28
CA ASP A 304 -3.68 -26.84 1.41
C ASP A 304 -2.91 -26.37 2.65
N THR A 305 -1.71 -25.84 2.46
CA THR A 305 -0.85 -25.38 3.56
C THR A 305 -1.36 -24.07 4.16
N ALA A 306 -1.77 -23.12 3.32
CA ALA A 306 -2.03 -21.74 3.74
C ALA A 306 -3.50 -21.44 4.03
N THR A 307 -4.43 -22.31 3.66
CA THR A 307 -5.85 -22.20 4.05
C THR A 307 -6.20 -23.17 5.19
N GLY A 308 -5.27 -24.07 5.54
CA GLY A 308 -5.47 -25.10 6.56
C GLY A 308 -6.34 -26.25 6.06
N ARG A 309 -6.38 -27.38 6.79
CA ARG A 309 -7.15 -28.60 6.41
C ARG A 309 -8.68 -28.44 6.44
N HIS A 310 -9.19 -27.22 6.49
CA HIS A 310 -10.62 -26.94 6.52
C HIS A 310 -11.10 -26.61 5.11
N PHE A 311 -11.61 -27.64 4.42
CA PHE A 311 -12.37 -27.57 3.15
C PHE A 311 -13.68 -26.73 3.23
N SER A 312 -13.82 -25.87 4.25
CA SER A 312 -14.99 -25.03 4.53
C SER A 312 -14.70 -23.54 4.39
N ILE A 313 -13.50 -23.15 3.93
CA ILE A 313 -13.24 -21.77 3.50
C ILE A 313 -13.97 -21.57 2.17
N ASP A 314 -14.85 -20.57 2.13
CA ASP A 314 -15.51 -20.17 0.89
C ASP A 314 -14.46 -19.86 -0.17
N LYS A 315 -14.69 -20.31 -1.40
CA LYS A 315 -13.74 -20.06 -2.50
C LYS A 315 -13.69 -18.56 -2.79
N LYS A 316 -12.68 -17.88 -2.23
CA LYS A 316 -12.41 -16.46 -2.49
C LYS A 316 -11.46 -16.31 -3.67
N VAL A 317 -11.82 -15.44 -4.60
CA VAL A 317 -11.03 -15.12 -5.80
C VAL A 317 -9.62 -14.68 -5.41
N SER A 318 -9.51 -13.81 -4.41
CA SER A 318 -8.26 -13.27 -3.88
C SER A 318 -7.33 -14.32 -3.28
N THR A 319 -7.89 -15.30 -2.56
CA THR A 319 -7.13 -16.41 -1.98
C THR A 319 -6.56 -17.32 -3.07
N TYR A 320 -7.36 -17.58 -4.12
CA TYR A 320 -6.91 -18.37 -5.27
C TYR A 320 -5.85 -17.63 -6.09
N ALA A 321 -6.05 -16.33 -6.35
CA ALA A 321 -5.07 -15.51 -7.07
C ALA A 321 -3.74 -15.46 -6.33
N TRP A 322 -3.75 -15.26 -5.01
CA TRP A 322 -2.57 -15.35 -4.17
C TRP A 322 -1.88 -16.72 -4.29
N ALA A 323 -2.63 -17.82 -4.15
CA ALA A 323 -2.06 -19.16 -4.20
C ALA A 323 -1.41 -19.47 -5.56
N TYR A 324 -2.02 -19.02 -6.67
CA TYR A 324 -1.42 -19.11 -7.99
C TYR A 324 -0.11 -18.31 -8.11
N ASP A 325 -0.07 -17.09 -7.60
CA ASP A 325 1.13 -16.25 -7.64
C ASP A 325 2.29 -16.87 -6.86
N ILE A 326 2.03 -17.37 -5.64
CA ILE A 326 3.04 -18.06 -4.84
C ILE A 326 3.51 -19.33 -5.54
N ALA A 327 2.60 -20.14 -6.10
CA ALA A 327 2.97 -21.34 -6.83
C ALA A 327 3.87 -21.03 -8.04
N LEU A 328 3.51 -20.01 -8.84
CA LEU A 328 4.32 -19.59 -9.98
C LEU A 328 5.70 -19.11 -9.53
N ARG A 329 5.79 -18.32 -8.45
CA ARG A 329 7.08 -17.87 -7.88
C ARG A 329 7.95 -19.03 -7.42
N ARG A 330 7.36 -20.07 -6.84
CA ARG A 330 8.09 -21.25 -6.38
C ARG A 330 8.57 -22.11 -7.53
N VAL A 331 7.73 -22.36 -8.55
CA VAL A 331 8.16 -23.07 -9.75
C VAL A 331 9.26 -22.28 -10.46
N LYS A 332 9.09 -20.97 -10.63
CA LYS A 332 10.12 -20.10 -11.21
C LYS A 332 11.38 -20.04 -10.35
N GLY A 333 11.26 -19.96 -9.02
CA GLY A 333 12.37 -19.88 -8.07
C GLY A 333 13.14 -21.20 -7.92
N ALA A 334 12.47 -22.35 -8.03
CA ALA A 334 13.10 -23.65 -8.21
C ALA A 334 13.83 -23.76 -9.57
N ALA A 335 13.42 -22.94 -10.55
CA ALA A 335 14.04 -22.81 -11.87
C ALA A 335 14.92 -21.54 -12.06
N GLY A 336 15.12 -20.70 -11.03
CA GLY A 336 15.93 -19.47 -11.13
C GLY A 336 15.30 -18.23 -10.48
N ARG A 337 16.07 -17.58 -9.58
CA ARG A 337 15.86 -16.20 -9.14
C ARG A 337 15.84 -15.27 -10.36
N ILE A 338 14.64 -14.88 -10.82
CA ILE A 338 14.49 -13.79 -11.78
C ILE A 338 13.91 -12.60 -11.02
N ILE A 339 14.78 -11.65 -10.71
CA ILE A 339 14.42 -10.26 -10.41
C ILE A 339 13.59 -9.79 -11.59
N ARG A 340 12.30 -9.53 -11.36
CA ARG A 340 11.44 -8.94 -12.40
C ARG A 340 11.82 -7.48 -12.54
N ASP A 341 12.69 -7.18 -13.50
CA ASP A 341 12.65 -5.89 -14.17
C ASP A 341 11.30 -5.82 -14.91
N THR A 342 10.54 -4.76 -14.71
CA THR A 342 9.37 -4.44 -15.54
C THR A 342 9.39 -2.93 -15.77
N PRO A 343 9.06 -2.46 -16.99
CA PRO A 343 9.53 -1.18 -17.55
C PRO A 343 8.91 0.09 -16.97
#